data_AF-M0AQ11-F1
#
_entry.id   AF-M0AQ11-F1
#
_cell.length_a   1.000
_cell.length_b   1.000
_cell.length_c   1.000
_cell.angle_alpha   90.00
_cell.angle_beta   90.00
_cell.angle_gamma   90.00
#
_symmetry.space_group_name_H-M   'P 1'
#
loop_
_entity.id
_entity.type
_entity.pdbx_description
1 polymer ?
#
loop_
_entity_poly.entity_id
_entity_poly.type
_entity_poly.pdbx_seq_one_letter_code
_entity_poly.pdbx_strand_id
1 'polypeptide(L)'
;MNLREIATGGDPRKALATKFFQSKQAEAFLSIVAHRERRIMEAVADLQEAVDDDNIEPLEGLPSVDDRVEQIRSMALAMIDDSLPSWYVEEAIDIDNAEEAAQYADLSDEEWQTTKETWADRYREQGVEGGVDELATAHVRTRFDVDDLETFREAVVEWPNERQQAVLEEALAGGLEMAEQGIRDVTDAVDSEDR
;
A
#
# COMPACT_ATOMS: atom_id res chain seq x y z
N MET A 1 -10.50 -18.90 -34.53
CA MET A 1 -10.92 -17.57 -34.06
C MET A 1 -12.38 -17.69 -33.63
N ASN A 2 -12.65 -17.68 -32.32
CA ASN A 2 -13.93 -18.09 -31.76
C ASN A 2 -14.79 -16.85 -31.47
N LEU A 3 -15.96 -16.76 -32.10
CA LEU A 3 -16.87 -15.60 -32.09
C LEU A 3 -17.48 -15.26 -30.71
N ARG A 4 -17.08 -15.95 -29.63
CA ARG A 4 -17.52 -15.70 -28.25
C ARG A 4 -16.66 -14.69 -27.48
N GLU A 5 -15.42 -14.43 -27.92
CA GLU A 5 -14.53 -13.45 -27.26
C GLU A 5 -14.92 -12.00 -27.55
N ILE A 6 -15.70 -11.76 -28.60
CA ILE A 6 -16.06 -10.41 -29.07
C ILE A 6 -17.28 -9.84 -28.29
N ALA A 7 -18.03 -10.67 -27.56
CA ALA A 7 -19.29 -10.24 -26.90
C ALA A 7 -19.16 -9.92 -25.40
N THR A 8 -18.01 -10.19 -24.76
CA THR A 8 -17.83 -9.98 -23.31
C THR A 8 -16.74 -8.99 -22.92
N GLY A 9 -15.96 -8.45 -23.85
CA GLY A 9 -15.07 -7.30 -23.63
C GLY A 9 -14.03 -7.41 -22.50
N GLY A 10 -13.81 -8.58 -21.91
CA GLY A 10 -12.91 -8.79 -20.77
C GLY A 10 -12.80 -10.27 -20.37
N ASP A 11 -11.77 -10.60 -19.58
CA ASP A 11 -11.51 -11.95 -19.08
C ASP A 11 -12.67 -12.40 -18.16
N PRO A 12 -13.41 -13.47 -18.53
CA PRO A 12 -14.53 -13.96 -17.74
C PRO A 12 -14.13 -14.40 -16.32
N ARG A 13 -12.85 -14.73 -16.07
CA ARG A 13 -12.33 -15.03 -14.74
C ARG A 13 -12.24 -13.78 -13.87
N LYS A 14 -11.70 -12.69 -14.42
CA LYS A 14 -11.66 -11.38 -13.75
C LYS A 14 -13.07 -10.94 -13.37
N ALA A 15 -14.02 -11.01 -14.31
CA ALA A 15 -15.42 -10.66 -14.06
C ALA A 15 -16.10 -11.51 -12.95
N LEU A 16 -15.74 -12.80 -12.83
CA LEU A 16 -16.23 -13.66 -11.75
C LEU A 16 -15.58 -13.31 -10.40
N ALA A 17 -14.27 -13.04 -10.39
CA ALA A 17 -13.53 -12.65 -9.20
C ALA A 17 -14.05 -11.31 -8.65
N THR A 18 -14.22 -10.30 -9.50
CA THR A 18 -14.82 -9.00 -9.12
C THR A 18 -16.21 -9.19 -8.50
N LYS A 19 -17.08 -9.99 -9.14
CA LYS A 19 -18.41 -10.28 -8.58
C LYS A 19 -18.37 -10.99 -7.24
N PHE A 20 -17.40 -11.88 -7.03
CA PHE A 20 -17.21 -12.55 -5.75
C PHE A 20 -16.86 -11.52 -4.67
N PHE A 21 -15.85 -10.67 -4.87
CA PHE A 21 -15.44 -9.67 -3.89
C PHE A 21 -16.49 -8.57 -3.64
N GLN A 22 -17.43 -8.37 -4.56
CA GLN A 22 -18.60 -7.51 -4.39
C GLN A 22 -19.81 -8.21 -3.72
N SER A 23 -19.70 -9.51 -3.40
CA SER A 23 -20.81 -10.30 -2.85
C SER A 23 -20.83 -10.31 -1.33
N LYS A 24 -22.01 -10.60 -0.77
CA LYS A 24 -22.18 -10.85 0.68
C LYS A 24 -21.35 -12.03 1.19
N GLN A 25 -21.02 -12.99 0.33
CA GLN A 25 -20.19 -14.13 0.69
C GLN A 25 -18.74 -13.71 0.94
N ALA A 26 -18.18 -12.85 0.09
CA ALA A 26 -16.85 -12.30 0.31
C ALA A 26 -16.84 -11.38 1.52
N GLU A 27 -17.85 -10.54 1.71
CA GLU A 27 -18.02 -9.74 2.91
C GLU A 27 -17.97 -10.59 4.18
N ALA A 28 -18.79 -11.64 4.27
CA ALA A 28 -18.79 -12.53 5.44
C ALA A 28 -17.43 -13.22 5.67
N PHE A 29 -16.76 -13.63 4.60
CA PHE A 29 -15.42 -14.24 4.69
C PHE A 29 -14.39 -13.24 5.21
N LEU A 30 -14.33 -12.04 4.63
CA LEU A 30 -13.40 -10.98 5.02
C LEU A 30 -13.65 -10.53 6.46
N SER A 31 -14.92 -10.40 6.88
CA SER A 31 -15.26 -10.05 8.26
C SER A 31 -14.76 -11.07 9.27
N ILE A 32 -14.77 -12.37 8.94
CA ILE A 32 -14.21 -13.41 9.82
C ILE A 32 -12.71 -13.20 10.01
N VAL A 33 -11.98 -12.91 8.94
CA VAL A 33 -10.53 -12.68 8.97
C VAL A 33 -10.23 -11.41 9.79
N ALA A 34 -10.88 -10.29 9.47
CA ALA A 34 -10.70 -9.02 10.15
C ALA A 34 -11.05 -9.10 11.66
N HIS A 35 -12.13 -9.81 12.03
CA HIS A 35 -12.43 -10.05 13.43
C HIS A 35 -11.34 -10.86 14.15
N ARG A 36 -10.74 -11.84 13.46
CA ARG A 36 -9.69 -12.67 14.05
C ARG A 36 -8.42 -11.87 14.27
N GLU A 37 -8.02 -11.09 13.27
CA GLU A 37 -6.86 -10.18 13.33
C GLU A 37 -7.03 -9.17 14.46
N ARG A 38 -8.18 -8.48 14.52
CA ARG A 38 -8.47 -7.52 15.59
C ARG A 38 -8.38 -8.14 16.97
N ARG A 39 -8.94 -9.33 17.17
CA ARG A 39 -8.85 -10.04 18.46
C ARG A 39 -7.43 -10.41 18.85
N ILE A 40 -6.55 -10.66 17.89
CA ILE A 40 -5.14 -10.95 18.16
C ILE A 40 -4.46 -9.64 18.57
N MET A 41 -4.65 -8.56 17.84
CA MET A 41 -4.08 -7.26 18.16
C MET A 41 -4.56 -6.72 19.52
N GLU A 42 -5.85 -6.83 19.84
CA GLU A 42 -6.42 -6.47 21.14
C GLU A 42 -5.76 -7.27 22.27
N ALA A 43 -5.54 -8.58 22.09
CA ALA A 43 -4.88 -9.41 23.10
C ALA A 43 -3.39 -9.05 23.28
N VAL A 44 -2.73 -8.58 22.24
CA VAL A 44 -1.34 -8.08 22.33
C VAL A 44 -1.30 -6.72 23.01
N ALA A 45 -2.23 -5.82 22.71
CA ALA A 45 -2.37 -4.54 23.41
C ALA A 45 -2.59 -4.75 24.91
N ASP A 46 -3.53 -5.62 25.29
CA ASP A 46 -3.79 -6.00 26.69
C ASP A 46 -2.53 -6.56 27.37
N LEU A 47 -1.70 -7.30 26.63
CA LEU A 47 -0.45 -7.86 27.13
C LEU A 47 0.61 -6.77 27.35
N GLN A 48 0.78 -5.86 26.41
CA GLN A 48 1.71 -4.74 26.51
C GLN A 48 1.34 -3.81 27.68
N GLU A 49 0.05 -3.49 27.84
CA GLU A 49 -0.45 -2.71 28.98
C GLU A 49 -0.18 -3.40 30.32
N ALA A 50 -0.27 -4.73 30.37
CA ALA A 50 -0.08 -5.48 31.61
C ALA A 50 1.38 -5.57 32.07
N VAL A 51 2.34 -5.45 31.15
CA VAL A 51 3.78 -5.48 31.45
C VAL A 51 4.23 -4.14 32.06
N ASP A 52 3.54 -3.03 31.76
CA ASP A 52 3.80 -1.70 32.34
C ASP A 52 5.28 -1.28 32.26
N ASP A 53 5.94 -1.60 31.13
CA ASP A 53 7.34 -1.23 30.84
C ASP A 53 7.36 0.10 30.06
N ASP A 54 8.13 1.07 30.55
CA ASP A 54 8.30 2.40 29.94
C ASP A 54 8.84 2.37 28.50
N ASN A 55 9.42 1.25 28.06
CA ASN A 55 9.95 1.06 26.70
C ASN A 55 8.97 0.38 25.74
N ILE A 56 7.81 -0.07 26.23
CA ILE A 56 6.77 -0.69 25.42
C ILE A 56 5.58 0.26 25.34
N GLU A 57 5.32 0.78 24.15
CA GLU A 57 4.10 1.53 23.88
C GLU A 57 3.00 0.53 23.45
N PRO A 58 1.86 0.47 24.16
CA PRO A 58 0.76 -0.39 23.77
C PRO A 58 0.23 -0.05 22.38
N LEU A 59 -0.22 -1.06 21.64
CA LEU A 59 -0.88 -0.86 20.36
C LEU A 59 -2.18 -0.05 20.55
N GLU A 60 -2.16 1.21 20.12
CA GLU A 60 -3.33 2.09 20.10
C GLU A 60 -3.93 2.22 18.69
N GLY A 61 -5.17 2.71 18.61
CA GLY A 61 -5.76 3.10 17.32
C GLY A 61 -6.07 1.94 16.36
N LEU A 62 -6.28 0.72 16.88
CA LEU A 62 -6.55 -0.46 16.05
C LEU A 62 -7.71 -0.22 15.06
N PRO A 63 -7.54 -0.56 13.77
CA PRO A 63 -8.57 -0.33 12.76
C PRO A 63 -9.88 -1.05 13.11
N SER A 64 -11.00 -0.48 12.67
CA SER A 64 -12.27 -1.19 12.81
C SER A 64 -12.31 -2.42 11.91
N VAL A 65 -13.16 -3.38 12.27
CA VAL A 65 -13.36 -4.59 11.46
C VAL A 65 -13.86 -4.20 10.07
N ASP A 66 -14.73 -3.19 9.99
CA ASP A 66 -15.30 -2.73 8.73
C ASP A 66 -14.21 -2.06 7.88
N ASP A 67 -13.38 -1.18 8.46
CA ASP A 67 -12.25 -0.56 7.74
C ASP A 67 -11.29 -1.62 7.19
N ARG A 68 -10.98 -2.64 8.01
CA ARG A 68 -10.09 -3.72 7.59
C ARG A 68 -10.71 -4.59 6.48
N VAL A 69 -12.02 -4.83 6.52
CA VAL A 69 -12.74 -5.52 5.44
C VAL A 69 -12.70 -4.70 4.15
N GLU A 70 -12.91 -3.38 4.23
CA GLU A 70 -12.86 -2.48 3.08
C GLU A 70 -11.45 -2.39 2.49
N GLN A 71 -10.41 -2.33 3.32
CA GLN A 71 -9.02 -2.33 2.90
C GLN A 71 -8.64 -3.62 2.16
N ILE A 72 -8.91 -4.80 2.74
CA ILE A 72 -8.59 -6.08 2.08
C ILE A 72 -9.39 -6.24 0.79
N ARG A 73 -10.66 -5.80 0.78
CA ARG A 73 -11.52 -5.87 -0.40
C ARG A 73 -11.01 -4.96 -1.52
N SER A 74 -10.70 -3.70 -1.23
CA SER A 74 -10.24 -2.72 -2.22
C SER A 74 -8.93 -3.18 -2.86
N MET A 75 -7.96 -3.62 -2.05
CA MET A 75 -6.73 -4.22 -2.54
C MET A 75 -6.96 -5.44 -3.44
N ALA A 76 -7.84 -6.36 -3.02
CA ALA A 76 -8.14 -7.55 -3.82
C ALA A 76 -8.79 -7.20 -5.16
N LEU A 77 -9.61 -6.14 -5.21
CA LEU A 77 -10.16 -5.62 -6.46
C LEU A 77 -9.07 -4.98 -7.33
N ALA A 78 -8.17 -4.19 -6.74
CA ALA A 78 -7.04 -3.57 -7.42
C ALA A 78 -6.08 -4.61 -8.03
N MET A 79 -5.90 -5.76 -7.38
CA MET A 79 -5.16 -6.89 -7.97
C MET A 79 -5.88 -7.47 -9.20
N ILE A 80 -7.21 -7.56 -9.18
CA ILE A 80 -7.99 -8.20 -10.26
C ILE A 80 -7.97 -7.34 -11.52
N ASP A 81 -8.01 -6.02 -11.38
CA ASP A 81 -8.03 -5.07 -12.50
C ASP A 81 -6.64 -4.51 -12.88
N ASP A 82 -5.58 -5.07 -12.30
CA ASP A 82 -4.18 -4.68 -12.51
C ASP A 82 -3.88 -3.23 -12.07
N SER A 83 -4.68 -2.66 -11.16
CA SER A 83 -4.48 -1.31 -10.59
C SER A 83 -3.82 -1.28 -9.20
N LEU A 84 -3.31 -2.43 -8.73
CA LEU A 84 -2.60 -2.53 -7.44
C LEU A 84 -1.51 -1.46 -7.25
N PRO A 85 -0.68 -1.14 -8.26
CA PRO A 85 0.31 -0.06 -8.15
C PRO A 85 -0.29 1.29 -7.75
N SER A 86 -1.31 1.73 -8.47
CA SER A 86 -2.00 3.00 -8.19
C SER A 86 -2.71 2.96 -6.84
N TRP A 87 -3.42 1.86 -6.55
CA TRP A 87 -4.09 1.68 -5.25
C TRP A 87 -3.13 1.81 -4.07
N TYR A 88 -1.95 1.19 -4.14
CA TYR A 88 -0.97 1.26 -3.06
C TYR A 88 -0.43 2.69 -2.88
N VAL A 89 -0.20 3.40 -3.99
CA VAL A 89 0.23 4.80 -3.95
C VAL A 89 -0.83 5.69 -3.31
N GLU A 90 -2.11 5.44 -3.56
CA GLU A 90 -3.21 6.23 -2.99
C GLU A 90 -3.48 5.91 -1.51
N GLU A 91 -3.45 4.64 -1.14
CA GLU A 91 -4.03 4.16 0.11
C GLU A 91 -3.00 3.75 1.17
N ALA A 92 -1.74 3.51 0.79
CA ALA A 92 -0.77 2.85 1.67
C ALA A 92 0.52 3.64 1.92
N ILE A 93 1.00 4.44 0.96
CA ILE A 93 2.21 5.25 1.18
C ILE A 93 1.88 6.63 1.75
N ASP A 94 2.76 7.12 2.61
CA ASP A 94 2.64 8.45 3.21
C ASP A 94 3.41 9.48 2.39
N ILE A 95 2.76 10.02 1.36
CA ILE A 95 3.29 11.12 0.53
C ILE A 95 2.22 12.19 0.30
N ASP A 96 2.66 13.43 0.07
CA ASP A 96 1.76 14.51 -0.31
C ASP A 96 1.15 14.24 -1.70
N ASN A 97 -0.10 14.63 -1.91
CA ASN A 97 -0.81 14.49 -3.19
C ASN A 97 -0.75 13.06 -3.78
N ALA A 98 -0.91 12.04 -2.93
CA ALA A 98 -0.92 10.62 -3.29
C ALA A 98 -1.81 10.27 -4.52
N GLU A 99 -3.03 10.83 -4.60
CA GLU A 99 -3.94 10.67 -5.76
C GLU A 99 -3.34 11.15 -7.08
N GLU A 100 -2.52 12.22 -7.06
CA GLU A 100 -1.79 12.66 -8.24
C GLU A 100 -0.60 11.74 -8.52
N ALA A 101 0.13 11.32 -7.48
CA ALA A 101 1.27 10.43 -7.62
C ALA A 101 0.89 9.07 -8.23
N ALA A 102 -0.30 8.57 -7.93
CA ALA A 102 -0.82 7.28 -8.40
C ALA A 102 -0.92 7.16 -9.92
N GLN A 103 -0.98 8.29 -10.62
CA GLN A 103 -0.98 8.37 -12.08
C GLN A 103 0.37 8.01 -12.70
N TYR A 104 1.43 8.02 -11.90
CA TYR A 104 2.79 7.66 -12.31
C TYR A 104 3.17 6.23 -11.91
N ALA A 105 2.23 5.46 -11.35
CA ALA A 105 2.49 4.09 -10.96
C ALA A 105 2.62 3.17 -12.18
N ASP A 106 3.60 2.27 -12.14
CA ASP A 106 3.87 1.25 -13.16
C ASP A 106 4.16 1.84 -14.57
N LEU A 107 4.76 3.03 -14.64
CA LEU A 107 5.21 3.59 -15.92
C LEU A 107 6.42 2.80 -16.45
N SER A 108 6.46 2.60 -17.76
CA SER A 108 7.67 2.11 -18.42
C SER A 108 8.82 3.12 -18.32
N ASP A 109 10.06 2.65 -18.52
CA ASP A 109 11.24 3.53 -18.53
C ASP A 109 11.09 4.72 -19.51
N GLU A 110 10.48 4.49 -20.68
CA GLU A 110 10.26 5.54 -21.70
C GLU A 110 9.21 6.57 -21.25
N GLU A 111 8.09 6.12 -20.68
CA GLU A 111 7.06 6.99 -20.11
C GLU A 111 7.60 7.78 -18.92
N TRP A 112 8.45 7.16 -18.11
CA TRP A 112 9.13 7.83 -17.01
C TRP A 112 10.07 8.93 -17.50
N GLN A 113 10.92 8.66 -18.51
CA GLN A 113 11.76 9.72 -19.10
C GLN A 113 10.92 10.86 -19.66
N THR A 114 9.84 10.54 -20.38
CA THR A 114 8.92 11.55 -20.95
C THR A 114 8.26 12.40 -19.86
N THR A 115 7.91 11.78 -18.73
CA THR A 115 7.32 12.46 -17.57
C THR A 115 8.30 13.47 -16.96
N LYS A 116 9.56 13.07 -16.75
CA LYS A 116 10.61 13.97 -16.25
C LYS A 116 10.85 15.15 -17.18
N GLU A 117 10.92 14.91 -18.48
CA GLU A 117 11.06 15.98 -19.48
C GLU A 117 9.89 16.96 -19.44
N THR A 118 8.66 16.44 -19.32
CA THR A 118 7.45 17.26 -19.21
C THR A 118 7.46 18.14 -17.96
N TRP A 119 7.87 17.60 -16.82
CA TRP A 119 8.02 18.39 -15.59
C TRP A 119 9.11 19.45 -15.75
N ALA A 120 10.27 19.07 -16.29
CA ALA A 120 11.38 19.99 -16.52
C ALA A 120 10.98 21.15 -17.44
N ASP A 121 10.24 20.88 -18.52
CA ASP A 121 9.78 21.91 -19.44
C ASP A 121 8.82 22.91 -18.78
N ARG A 122 7.91 22.44 -17.92
CA ARG A 122 7.03 23.32 -17.12
C ARG A 122 7.81 24.27 -16.21
N TYR A 123 8.93 23.83 -15.64
CA TYR A 123 9.80 24.67 -14.82
C TYR A 123 10.60 25.66 -15.68
N ARG A 124 11.08 25.24 -16.86
CA ARG A 124 11.77 26.13 -17.80
C ARG A 124 10.85 27.22 -18.34
N GLU A 125 9.59 26.91 -18.61
CA GLU A 125 8.56 27.88 -18.98
C GLU A 125 8.34 28.96 -17.90
N GLN A 126 8.61 28.62 -16.64
CA GLN A 126 8.56 29.55 -15.50
C GLN A 126 9.89 30.28 -15.27
N GLY A 127 10.90 30.07 -16.12
CA GLY A 127 12.20 30.72 -16.04
C GLY A 127 13.19 30.04 -15.08
N VAL A 128 12.93 28.81 -14.64
CA VAL A 128 13.88 28.03 -13.83
C VAL A 128 14.84 27.29 -14.73
N GLU A 129 16.14 27.54 -14.55
CA GLU A 129 17.21 26.85 -15.27
C GLU A 129 17.63 25.57 -14.53
N GLY A 130 17.97 24.52 -15.27
CA GLY A 130 18.41 23.25 -14.68
C GLY A 130 18.40 22.07 -15.65
N GLY A 131 19.10 21.01 -15.25
CA GLY A 131 19.02 19.71 -15.93
C GLY A 131 17.64 19.06 -15.77
N VAL A 132 17.29 18.09 -16.63
CA VAL A 132 15.99 17.39 -16.53
C VAL A 132 15.82 16.74 -15.14
N ASP A 133 16.81 15.98 -14.69
CA ASP A 133 16.72 15.29 -13.40
C ASP A 133 16.73 16.25 -12.19
N GLU A 134 17.42 17.39 -12.30
CA GLU A 134 17.42 18.43 -11.26
C GLU A 134 16.04 19.08 -11.12
N LEU A 135 15.41 19.43 -12.24
CA LEU A 135 14.07 20.02 -12.25
C LEU A 135 12.99 19.01 -11.88
N ALA A 136 13.13 17.74 -12.29
CA ALA A 136 12.25 16.66 -11.86
C ALA A 136 12.39 16.39 -10.35
N THR A 137 13.61 16.44 -9.79
CA THR A 137 13.84 16.35 -8.34
C THR A 137 13.14 17.50 -7.60
N ALA A 138 13.25 18.73 -8.11
CA ALA A 138 12.53 19.87 -7.53
C ALA A 138 11.01 19.69 -7.61
N HIS A 139 10.50 19.09 -8.69
CA HIS A 139 9.08 18.76 -8.85
C HIS A 139 8.61 17.78 -7.77
N VAL A 140 9.28 16.63 -7.61
CA VAL A 140 8.83 15.61 -6.65
C VAL A 140 8.92 16.07 -5.21
N ARG A 141 9.98 16.81 -4.84
CA ARG A 141 10.09 17.44 -3.52
C ARG A 141 8.93 18.39 -3.23
N THR A 142 8.60 19.24 -4.21
CA THR A 142 7.58 20.28 -4.01
C THR A 142 6.17 19.72 -4.04
N ARG A 143 5.91 18.70 -4.86
CA ARG A 143 4.56 18.19 -5.11
C ARG A 143 4.22 16.99 -4.23
N PHE A 144 5.19 16.14 -3.89
CA PHE A 144 4.95 14.87 -3.22
C PHE A 144 5.71 14.73 -1.89
N ASP A 145 6.45 15.76 -1.48
CA ASP A 145 7.30 15.75 -0.27
C ASP A 145 8.33 14.59 -0.25
N VAL A 146 8.82 14.20 -1.44
CA VAL A 146 9.85 13.16 -1.59
C VAL A 146 11.21 13.77 -1.87
N ASP A 147 12.20 13.40 -1.06
CA ASP A 147 13.54 13.99 -1.04
C ASP A 147 14.32 13.85 -2.35
N ASP A 148 14.08 12.84 -3.16
CA ASP A 148 14.78 12.69 -4.43
C ASP A 148 14.00 11.86 -5.43
N LEU A 149 14.43 11.98 -6.68
CA LEU A 149 13.79 11.36 -7.82
C LEU A 149 13.91 9.84 -7.80
N GLU A 150 14.98 9.28 -7.23
CA GLU A 150 15.16 7.83 -7.16
C GLU A 150 14.24 7.24 -6.10
N THR A 151 14.17 7.86 -4.92
CA THR A 151 13.18 7.51 -3.89
C THR A 151 11.75 7.56 -4.44
N PHE A 152 11.40 8.58 -5.22
CA PHE A 152 10.08 8.65 -5.87
C PHE A 152 9.90 7.54 -6.92
N ARG A 153 10.92 7.28 -7.74
CA ARG A 153 10.90 6.22 -8.76
C ARG A 153 10.68 4.84 -8.10
N GLU A 154 11.47 4.52 -7.09
CA GLU A 154 11.37 3.28 -6.35
C GLU A 154 10.04 3.16 -5.59
N ALA A 155 9.50 4.25 -5.03
CA ALA A 155 8.27 4.21 -4.23
C ALA A 155 6.98 4.25 -5.07
N VAL A 156 6.97 4.95 -6.20
CA VAL A 156 5.74 5.19 -6.99
C VAL A 156 5.80 4.48 -8.32
N VAL A 157 6.90 4.62 -9.06
CA VAL A 157 6.97 4.26 -10.49
C VAL A 157 7.27 2.78 -10.71
N GLU A 158 8.25 2.22 -10.00
CA GLU A 158 8.74 0.87 -10.29
C GLU A 158 7.93 -0.23 -9.61
N TRP A 159 7.27 -1.07 -10.40
CA TRP A 159 6.41 -2.14 -9.90
C TRP A 159 6.77 -3.52 -10.45
N PRO A 160 7.99 -4.04 -10.17
CA PRO A 160 8.32 -5.42 -10.50
C PRO A 160 7.38 -6.40 -9.79
N ASN A 161 7.20 -7.59 -10.36
CA ASN A 161 6.29 -8.61 -9.83
C ASN A 161 6.61 -8.97 -8.36
N GLU A 162 7.89 -9.00 -8.01
CA GLU A 162 8.36 -9.26 -6.65
C GLU A 162 7.84 -8.21 -5.66
N ARG A 163 7.80 -6.94 -6.08
CA ARG A 163 7.26 -5.85 -5.26
C ARG A 163 5.75 -5.96 -5.13
N GLN A 164 5.05 -6.24 -6.21
CA GLN A 164 3.60 -6.48 -6.17
C GLN A 164 3.26 -7.60 -5.18
N GLN A 165 4.04 -8.70 -5.18
CA GLN A 165 3.85 -9.79 -4.23
C GLN A 165 4.15 -9.36 -2.79
N ALA A 166 5.23 -8.62 -2.55
CA ALA A 166 5.60 -8.15 -1.21
C ALA A 166 4.52 -7.23 -0.62
N VAL A 167 4.00 -6.27 -1.40
CA VAL A 167 2.93 -5.36 -0.98
C VAL A 167 1.66 -6.13 -0.59
N LEU A 168 1.32 -7.17 -1.34
CA LEU A 168 0.16 -8.01 -1.02
C LEU A 168 0.36 -8.80 0.28
N GLU A 169 1.56 -9.33 0.48
CA GLU A 169 1.91 -10.04 1.72
C GLU A 169 1.86 -9.09 2.91
N GLU A 170 2.51 -7.92 2.82
CA GLU A 170 2.51 -6.88 3.85
C GLU A 170 1.09 -6.41 4.17
N ALA A 171 0.28 -6.08 3.17
CA ALA A 171 -1.07 -5.61 3.42
C ALA A 171 -1.98 -6.67 4.05
N LEU A 172 -1.78 -7.96 3.74
CA LEU A 172 -2.54 -9.06 4.36
C LEU A 172 -2.01 -9.47 5.73
N ALA A 173 -0.70 -9.41 5.93
CA ALA A 173 -0.03 -9.90 7.13
C ALA A 173 0.27 -8.79 8.16
N GLY A 174 0.24 -7.52 7.77
CA GLY A 174 0.76 -6.40 8.57
C GLY A 174 0.19 -6.31 9.99
N GLY A 175 -1.11 -6.51 10.17
CA GLY A 175 -1.70 -6.53 11.53
C GLY A 175 -1.25 -7.73 12.36
N LEU A 176 -0.97 -8.87 11.72
CA LEU A 176 -0.40 -10.04 12.38
C LEU A 176 1.09 -9.86 12.68
N GLU A 177 1.84 -9.23 11.78
CA GLU A 177 3.26 -8.90 11.99
C GLU A 177 3.44 -7.90 13.13
N MET A 178 2.58 -6.87 13.21
CA MET A 178 2.54 -5.96 14.36
C MET A 178 2.25 -6.70 15.67
N ALA A 179 1.30 -7.64 15.65
CA ALA A 179 1.01 -8.46 16.81
C ALA A 179 2.19 -9.38 17.20
N GLU A 180 2.86 -9.99 16.21
CA GLU A 180 4.06 -10.80 16.46
C GLU A 180 5.20 -9.96 17.07
N GLN A 181 5.40 -8.74 16.56
CA GLN A 181 6.41 -7.83 17.10
C GLN A 181 6.07 -7.44 18.55
N GLY A 182 4.82 -7.05 18.83
CA GLY A 182 4.41 -6.72 20.20
C GLY A 182 4.57 -7.88 21.19
N ILE A 183 4.36 -9.13 20.74
CA ILE A 183 4.65 -10.32 21.57
C ILE A 183 6.15 -10.46 21.84
N ARG A 184 7.00 -10.21 20.84
CA ARG A 184 8.47 -10.27 21.00
C ARG A 184 8.94 -9.20 21.98
N ASP A 185 8.46 -7.97 21.85
CA ASP A 185 8.84 -6.86 22.73
C ASP A 185 8.50 -7.17 24.19
N VAL A 186 7.28 -7.67 24.44
CA VAL A 186 6.88 -8.14 25.78
C VAL A 186 7.76 -9.28 26.28
N THR A 187 8.05 -10.26 25.42
CA THR A 187 8.88 -11.41 25.82
C THR A 187 10.28 -10.95 26.22
N ASP A 188 10.87 -10.04 25.46
CA ASP A 188 12.20 -9.48 25.73
C ASP A 188 12.21 -8.66 27.02
N ALA A 189 11.15 -7.89 27.31
CA ALA A 189 11.00 -7.16 28.57
C ALA A 189 10.97 -8.12 29.78
N VAL A 190 10.13 -9.16 29.73
CA VAL A 190 10.03 -10.15 30.81
C VAL A 190 11.35 -10.90 31.02
N ASP A 191 12.03 -11.31 29.94
CA ASP A 191 13.34 -11.97 30.04
C ASP A 191 14.45 -11.04 30.57
N SER A 192 14.28 -9.73 30.43
CA SER A 192 15.24 -8.73 30.94
C SER A 192 15.07 -8.42 32.42
N GLU A 193 13.86 -8.51 32.98
CA GLU A 193 13.59 -8.33 34.42
C GLU A 193 14.11 -9.50 35.28
N ASP A 194 14.21 -10.70 34.71
CA ASP A 194 14.70 -11.92 35.38
C ASP A 194 16.25 -12.03 35.44
N ARG A 195 17.00 -10.99 35.04
CA ARG A 195 18.48 -10.91 35.07
C ARG A 195 19.03 -9.88 36.04
#